data_AF-A0A820K2U2-F1
#
_entry.id   AF-A0A820K2U2-F1
#
_cell.length_a   1.000
_cell.length_b   1.000
_cell.length_c   1.000
_cell.angle_alpha   90.00
_cell.angle_beta   90.00
_cell.angle_gamma   90.00
#
_symmetry.space_group_name_H-M   'P 1'
#
loop_
_entity.id
_entity.type
_entity.pdbx_description
1 polymer ?
#
loop_
_entity_poly.entity_id
_entity_poly.type
_entity_poly.pdbx_seq_one_letter_code
_entity_poly.pdbx_strand_id
1 'polypeptide(L)'
;DYIKRWNGLVKLYRTGERVGLIEARTLGAQKSTGDVIVILDAHCECVINWLPPLLTRIALNRKALAVPIVDGLEWKTLEHTNIYGSSLFRGIWEWGFLYKETQVPDQELYKRKYTSEPYWSPTHAGGLLAIDRQWFFELGAYDPGIRVWGAEQYELSFKVWQCGGTVEWAPCS
;
A
#
# COMPACT_ATOMS: atom_id res chain seq x y z
N ASP A 1 1.96 17.38 24.23
CA ASP A 1 0.75 16.75 24.82
C ASP A 1 -0.38 16.40 23.83
N TYR A 2 -0.41 16.96 22.61
CA TYR A 2 -1.52 16.75 21.65
C TYR A 2 -1.94 15.27 21.43
N ILE A 3 -0.97 14.36 21.26
CA ILE A 3 -1.24 12.94 20.95
C ILE A 3 -1.87 12.17 22.13
N LYS A 4 -1.69 12.64 23.37
CA LYS A 4 -2.21 11.94 24.56
C LYS A 4 -3.74 11.86 24.58
N ARG A 5 -4.43 12.74 23.85
CA ARG A 5 -5.90 12.76 23.75
C ARG A 5 -6.51 11.47 23.22
N TRP A 6 -5.73 10.63 22.53
CA TRP A 6 -6.18 9.34 21.99
C TRP A 6 -5.90 8.16 22.91
N ASN A 7 -5.62 8.41 24.20
CA ASN A 7 -5.52 7.37 25.25
C ASN A 7 -4.59 6.19 24.87
N GLY A 8 -3.48 6.49 24.20
CA GLY A 8 -2.49 5.49 23.78
C GLY A 8 -2.79 4.77 22.47
N LEU A 9 -3.93 5.05 21.83
CA LEU A 9 -4.25 4.54 20.48
C LEU A 9 -3.26 5.07 19.43
N VAL A 10 -2.94 6.36 19.52
CA VAL A 10 -1.91 7.00 18.68
C VAL A 10 -0.60 7.09 19.47
N LYS A 11 0.50 6.63 18.87
CA LYS A 11 1.83 6.61 19.48
C LYS A 11 2.84 7.29 18.55
N LEU A 12 3.77 8.05 19.12
CA LEU A 12 4.88 8.67 18.40
C LEU A 12 6.18 8.00 18.82
N TYR A 13 6.90 7.44 17.86
CA TYR A 13 8.24 6.92 18.03
C TYR A 13 9.22 7.83 17.30
N ARG A 14 10.32 8.21 17.97
CA ARG A 14 11.36 9.06 17.39
C ARG A 14 12.58 8.21 17.08
N THR A 15 13.15 8.39 15.90
CA THR A 15 14.48 7.92 15.58
C THR A 15 15.51 8.93 16.10
N GLY A 16 16.69 8.46 16.52
CA GLY A 16 17.78 9.34 16.97
C GLY A 16 18.46 10.09 15.82
N GLU A 17 18.24 9.63 14.59
CA GLU A 17 18.82 10.18 13.36
C GLU A 17 17.85 10.02 12.16
N ARG A 18 18.23 10.56 11.00
CA ARG A 18 17.46 10.45 9.76
C ARG A 18 17.70 9.10 9.08
N VAL A 19 16.80 8.16 9.33
CA VAL A 19 16.85 6.79 8.77
C VAL A 19 16.26 6.67 7.36
N GLY A 20 15.41 7.62 6.96
CA GLY A 20 14.70 7.56 5.67
C GLY A 20 13.39 6.76 5.72
N LEU A 21 12.65 6.77 4.62
CA LEU A 21 11.27 6.25 4.54
C LEU A 21 11.22 4.73 4.72
N ILE A 22 12.12 3.99 4.07
CA ILE A 22 12.12 2.53 4.06
C ILE A 22 12.38 1.98 5.46
N GLU A 23 13.47 2.43 6.10
CA GLU A 23 13.81 2.03 7.45
C GLU A 23 12.77 2.51 8.47
N ALA A 24 12.22 3.72 8.32
CA ALA A 24 11.14 4.21 9.18
C ALA A 24 9.89 3.32 9.11
N ARG A 25 9.52 2.83 7.91
CA ARG A 25 8.41 1.89 7.73
C ARG A 25 8.68 0.56 8.41
N THR A 26 9.87 0.00 8.24
CA THR A 26 10.27 -1.26 8.91
C THR A 26 10.28 -1.12 10.42
N LEU A 27 10.82 -0.01 10.97
CA LEU A 27 10.77 0.28 12.40
C LEU A 27 9.33 0.44 12.91
N GLY A 28 8.48 1.14 12.15
CA GLY A 28 7.05 1.28 12.46
C GLY A 28 6.35 -0.08 12.51
N ALA A 29 6.60 -0.93 11.52
CA ALA A 29 6.12 -2.31 11.49
C ALA A 29 6.62 -3.11 12.70
N GLN A 30 7.87 -2.97 13.13
CA GLN A 30 8.38 -3.66 14.32
C GLN A 30 7.71 -3.20 15.62
N LYS A 31 7.27 -1.94 15.70
CA LYS A 31 6.55 -1.37 16.86
C LYS A 31 5.03 -1.63 16.83
N SER A 32 4.48 -2.06 15.69
CA SER A 32 3.06 -2.37 15.56
C SER A 32 2.72 -3.70 16.25
N THR A 33 1.46 -3.83 16.67
CA THR A 33 0.96 -5.02 17.39
C THR A 33 -0.31 -5.61 16.77
N GLY A 34 -0.91 -4.93 15.79
CA GLY A 34 -2.08 -5.45 15.07
C GLY A 34 -1.70 -6.56 14.09
N ASP A 35 -2.68 -7.39 13.73
CA ASP A 35 -2.50 -8.53 12.81
C ASP A 35 -2.18 -8.09 11.38
N VAL A 36 -2.62 -6.89 11.00
CA VAL A 36 -2.37 -6.27 9.69
C VAL A 36 -1.60 -4.97 9.87
N ILE A 37 -0.58 -4.77 9.05
CA ILE A 37 0.12 -3.49 8.91
C ILE A 37 -0.57 -2.71 7.79
N VAL A 38 -0.99 -1.48 8.10
CA VAL A 38 -1.45 -0.52 7.10
C VAL A 38 -0.48 0.67 7.09
N ILE A 39 0.08 0.96 5.93
CA ILE A 39 0.99 2.09 5.71
C ILE A 39 0.21 3.18 4.97
N LEU A 40 0.32 4.41 5.47
CA LEU A 40 -0.23 5.61 4.86
C LEU A 40 0.85 6.68 4.85
N ASP A 41 0.85 7.52 3.83
CA ASP A 41 1.66 8.74 3.86
C ASP A 41 1.04 9.75 4.83
N ALA A 42 1.87 10.64 5.37
CA ALA A 42 1.46 11.59 6.42
C ALA A 42 0.50 12.70 5.94
N HIS A 43 0.15 12.69 4.65
CA HIS A 43 -0.66 13.68 3.96
C HIS A 43 -1.75 12.98 3.13
N CYS A 44 -2.43 12.01 3.73
CA CYS A 44 -3.57 11.31 3.14
C CYS A 44 -4.87 11.60 3.89
N GLU A 45 -5.98 11.61 3.17
CA GLU A 45 -7.34 11.59 3.73
C GLU A 45 -8.01 10.29 3.36
N CYS A 46 -8.51 9.55 4.36
CA CYS A 46 -9.16 8.27 4.13
C CYS A 46 -10.65 8.47 3.85
N VAL A 47 -11.15 7.87 2.77
CA VAL A 47 -12.57 7.93 2.41
C VAL A 47 -13.43 7.01 3.28
N ILE A 48 -14.75 7.18 3.20
CA ILE A 48 -15.69 6.33 3.94
C ILE A 48 -15.48 4.87 3.54
N ASN A 49 -15.43 3.98 4.53
CA ASN A 49 -15.35 2.52 4.33
C ASN A 49 -14.08 2.03 3.56
N TRP A 50 -12.99 2.80 3.59
CA TRP A 50 -11.73 2.42 2.94
C TRP A 50 -11.10 1.13 3.52
N LEU A 51 -11.15 0.94 4.83
CA LEU A 51 -10.39 -0.12 5.48
C LEU A 51 -10.95 -1.55 5.26
N PRO A 52 -12.27 -1.83 5.37
CA PRO A 52 -12.79 -3.19 5.25
C PRO A 52 -12.49 -3.90 3.92
N PRO A 53 -12.56 -3.24 2.74
CA PRO A 53 -12.15 -3.86 1.48
C PRO A 53 -10.70 -4.35 1.48
N LEU A 54 -9.76 -3.60 2.07
CA LEU A 54 -8.36 -4.01 2.19
C LEU A 54 -8.20 -5.21 3.12
N LEU A 55 -8.78 -5.12 4.33
CA LEU A 55 -8.69 -6.19 5.33
C LEU A 55 -9.33 -7.49 4.85
N THR A 56 -10.41 -7.41 4.07
CA THR A 56 -11.09 -8.59 3.50
C THR A 56 -10.16 -9.37 2.59
N ARG A 57 -9.28 -8.71 1.82
CA ARG A 57 -8.32 -9.41 0.95
C ARG A 57 -7.31 -10.22 1.74
N ILE A 58 -6.81 -9.64 2.83
CA ILE A 58 -5.84 -10.29 3.70
C ILE A 58 -6.49 -11.43 4.50
N ALA A 59 -7.74 -11.24 4.94
CA ALA A 59 -8.52 -12.28 5.62
C ALA A 59 -8.78 -13.50 4.73
N LEU A 60 -9.03 -13.30 3.43
CA LEU A 60 -9.23 -14.38 2.45
C LEU A 60 -7.91 -15.02 2.01
N ASN A 61 -6.85 -14.21 1.88
CA ASN A 61 -5.52 -14.66 1.51
C ASN A 61 -4.48 -13.89 2.34
N ARG A 62 -3.92 -14.54 3.36
CA ARG A 62 -2.88 -13.95 4.22
C ARG A 62 -1.68 -13.41 3.44
N LYS A 63 -1.38 -13.99 2.27
CA LYS A 63 -0.26 -13.60 1.42
C LYS A 63 -0.58 -12.47 0.43
N ALA A 64 -1.77 -11.89 0.50
CA ALA A 64 -2.14 -10.73 -0.31
C ALA A 64 -1.51 -9.44 0.23
N LEU A 65 -0.92 -8.66 -0.68
CA LEU A 65 -0.61 -7.26 -0.49
C LEU A 65 -1.77 -6.45 -1.08
N ALA A 66 -2.63 -5.90 -0.22
CA ALA A 66 -3.80 -5.14 -0.63
C ALA A 66 -3.46 -3.65 -0.76
N VAL A 67 -3.90 -3.02 -1.84
CA VAL A 67 -3.57 -1.63 -2.18
C VAL A 67 -4.86 -0.86 -2.48
N PRO A 68 -5.09 0.30 -1.85
CA PRO A 68 -6.23 1.16 -2.19
C PRO A 68 -6.04 1.82 -3.55
N ILE A 69 -7.13 2.31 -4.14
CA ILE A 69 -7.05 3.30 -5.21
C ILE A 69 -6.64 4.63 -4.58
N VAL A 70 -5.61 5.27 -5.14
CA VAL A 70 -5.08 6.52 -4.62
C VAL A 70 -5.59 7.65 -5.50
N ASP A 71 -6.51 8.46 -4.97
CA ASP A 71 -7.02 9.64 -5.66
C ASP A 71 -6.10 10.86 -5.50
N GLY A 72 -6.34 11.87 -6.33
CA GLY A 72 -5.61 13.13 -6.28
C GLY A 72 -6.24 14.10 -5.27
N LEU A 73 -5.40 14.72 -4.44
CA LEU A 73 -5.79 15.83 -3.57
C LEU A 73 -4.98 17.05 -4.00
N GLU A 74 -5.65 18.11 -4.47
CA GLU A 74 -4.92 19.28 -4.96
C GLU A 74 -4.28 20.06 -3.81
N TRP A 75 -2.96 20.29 -3.91
CA TRP A 75 -2.15 20.77 -2.79
C TRP A 75 -2.47 22.21 -2.34
N LYS A 76 -3.11 23.02 -3.19
CA LYS A 76 -3.54 24.38 -2.83
C LYS A 76 -4.96 24.46 -2.29
N THR A 77 -5.90 23.76 -2.93
CA THR A 77 -7.34 23.89 -2.64
C THR A 77 -7.86 22.77 -1.76
N LEU A 78 -7.09 21.68 -1.61
CA LEU A 78 -7.52 20.42 -1.00
C LEU A 78 -8.74 19.81 -1.70
N GLU A 79 -8.95 20.15 -2.98
CA GLU A 79 -10.00 19.55 -3.78
C GLU A 79 -9.65 18.09 -4.11
N HIS A 80 -10.58 17.19 -3.82
CA HIS A 80 -10.48 15.78 -4.18
C HIS A 80 -10.79 15.58 -5.66
N THR A 81 -9.97 14.79 -6.33
CA THR A 81 -10.09 14.49 -7.76
C THR A 81 -9.94 13.00 -7.99
N ASN A 82 -10.92 12.41 -8.67
CA ASN A 82 -10.80 11.04 -9.17
C ASN A 82 -9.88 11.05 -10.39
N ILE A 83 -8.67 10.50 -10.24
CA ILE A 83 -7.63 10.54 -11.27
C ILE A 83 -7.84 9.51 -12.39
N TYR A 84 -8.67 8.48 -12.16
CA TYR A 84 -8.88 7.38 -13.10
C TYR A 84 -10.27 7.41 -13.79
N GLY A 85 -11.16 8.30 -13.33
CA GLY A 85 -12.52 8.41 -13.83
C GLY A 85 -13.30 7.10 -13.64
N SER A 86 -13.77 6.53 -14.75
CA SER A 86 -14.48 5.24 -14.78
C SER A 86 -13.59 4.05 -15.12
N SER A 87 -12.31 4.28 -15.43
CA SER A 87 -11.37 3.23 -15.82
C SER A 87 -10.57 2.74 -14.62
N LEU A 88 -10.02 1.53 -14.72
CA LEU A 88 -9.11 0.97 -13.73
C LEU A 88 -7.69 0.95 -14.30
N PHE A 89 -6.72 1.28 -13.46
CA PHE A 89 -5.30 1.32 -13.79
C PHE A 89 -4.53 0.38 -12.87
N ARG A 90 -3.37 -0.08 -13.30
CA ARG A 90 -2.47 -0.89 -12.50
C ARG A 90 -1.06 -0.35 -12.57
N GLY A 91 -0.32 -0.52 -11.49
CA GLY A 91 1.09 -0.16 -11.42
C GLY A 91 1.94 -1.04 -12.34
N ILE A 92 2.79 -0.39 -13.11
CA ILE A 92 3.82 -0.99 -13.96
C ILE A 92 5.14 -0.22 -13.81
N TRP A 93 6.18 -0.62 -14.53
CA TRP A 93 7.43 0.10 -14.60
C TRP A 93 8.02 0.04 -16.01
N GLU A 94 8.84 1.03 -16.33
CA GLU A 94 9.74 0.99 -17.48
C GLU A 94 11.07 0.34 -17.08
N TRP A 95 11.88 -0.12 -18.04
CA TRP A 95 13.15 -0.83 -17.77
C TRP A 95 14.20 -0.01 -16.98
N GLY A 96 14.01 1.31 -16.87
CA GLY A 96 14.77 2.16 -15.96
C GLY A 96 14.25 2.18 -14.52
N PHE A 97 13.31 1.30 -14.15
CA PHE A 97 12.61 1.26 -12.86
C PHE A 97 11.86 2.57 -12.52
N LEU A 98 11.33 3.23 -13.55
CA LEU A 98 10.43 4.37 -13.38
C LEU A 98 9.00 3.89 -13.25
N TYR A 99 8.31 4.36 -12.20
CA TYR A 99 6.92 3.95 -11.94
C TYR A 99 6.02 4.54 -13.01
N LYS A 100 5.13 3.70 -13.53
CA LYS A 100 4.12 4.08 -14.53
C LYS A 100 2.81 3.38 -14.18
N GLU A 101 1.75 3.86 -14.80
CA GLU A 101 0.44 3.25 -14.70
C GLU A 101 -0.11 3.00 -16.10
N THR A 102 -0.82 1.90 -16.25
CA THR A 102 -1.51 1.57 -17.50
C THR A 102 -2.88 1.02 -17.18
N GLN A 103 -3.80 1.13 -18.12
CA GLN A 103 -5.13 0.57 -17.94
C GLN A 103 -5.06 -0.95 -17.68
N VAL A 104 -5.93 -1.44 -16.82
CA VAL A 104 -6.05 -2.87 -16.54
C VAL A 104 -6.49 -3.57 -17.82
N PRO A 105 -5.76 -4.59 -18.31
CA PRO A 105 -6.11 -5.27 -19.56
C PRO A 105 -7.39 -6.07 -19.40
N ASP A 106 -8.15 -6.21 -20.50
CA ASP A 106 -9.41 -6.94 -20.54
C ASP A 106 -9.32 -8.36 -19.95
N GLN A 107 -8.20 -9.06 -20.19
CA GLN A 107 -7.94 -10.39 -19.63
C GLN A 107 -8.04 -10.44 -18.10
N GLU A 108 -7.63 -9.37 -17.42
CA GLU A 108 -7.74 -9.25 -15.97
C GLU A 108 -9.15 -8.80 -15.58
N LEU A 109 -9.75 -7.89 -16.35
CA LEU A 109 -11.13 -7.42 -16.12
C LEU A 109 -12.14 -8.57 -16.20
N TYR A 110 -12.00 -9.50 -17.15
CA TYR A 110 -12.90 -10.64 -17.37
C TYR A 110 -12.86 -11.70 -16.26
N LYS A 111 -11.84 -11.70 -15.38
CA LYS A 111 -11.81 -12.61 -14.22
C LYS A 111 -12.81 -12.22 -13.14
N ARG A 112 -13.38 -11.01 -13.23
CA ARG A 112 -14.21 -10.38 -12.22
C ARG A 112 -15.66 -10.36 -12.68
N LYS A 113 -16.56 -10.61 -11.74
CA LYS A 113 -18.01 -10.50 -11.95
C LYS A 113 -18.48 -9.06 -11.85
N TYR A 114 -17.87 -8.26 -10.98
CA TYR A 114 -18.22 -6.87 -10.75
C TYR A 114 -16.99 -5.96 -10.88
N THR A 115 -17.21 -4.72 -11.34
CA THR A 115 -16.12 -3.74 -11.51
C THR A 115 -15.50 -3.30 -10.18
N SER A 116 -16.25 -3.44 -9.09
CA SER A 116 -15.83 -3.18 -7.71
C SER A 116 -14.91 -4.25 -7.11
N GLU A 117 -14.78 -5.42 -7.75
CA GLU A 117 -13.92 -6.48 -7.25
C GLU A 117 -12.44 -6.12 -7.45
N PRO A 118 -11.57 -6.49 -6.50
CA PRO A 118 -10.14 -6.32 -6.62
C PRO A 118 -9.56 -6.99 -7.86
N TYR A 119 -8.42 -6.48 -8.34
CA TYR A 119 -7.69 -7.01 -9.49
C TYR A 119 -6.19 -7.06 -9.20
N TRP A 120 -5.49 -7.90 -9.96
CA TRP A 120 -4.04 -8.03 -9.80
C TRP A 120 -3.27 -6.91 -10.48
N SER A 121 -2.24 -6.44 -9.78
CA SER A 121 -1.30 -5.44 -10.29
C SER A 121 0.14 -5.98 -10.25
N PRO A 122 0.94 -5.79 -11.31
CA PRO A 122 2.35 -6.18 -11.31
C PRO A 122 3.16 -5.52 -10.18
N THR A 123 2.88 -4.25 -9.88
CA THR A 123 3.49 -3.50 -8.76
C THR A 123 2.48 -2.57 -8.09
N HIS A 124 2.88 -1.91 -7.00
CA HIS A 124 2.14 -0.81 -6.38
C HIS A 124 2.95 0.49 -6.37
N ALA A 125 2.32 1.61 -6.02
CA ALA A 125 2.96 2.93 -5.98
C ALA A 125 3.91 3.14 -4.78
N GLY A 126 3.85 2.28 -3.76
CA GLY A 126 4.71 2.36 -2.56
C GLY A 126 4.10 3.08 -1.37
N GLY A 127 3.34 4.16 -1.57
CA GLY A 127 2.83 5.05 -0.51
C GLY A 127 1.85 4.39 0.48
N LEU A 128 0.87 3.68 -0.06
CA LEU A 128 -0.28 3.17 0.66
C LEU A 128 -0.46 1.68 0.42
N LEU A 129 -0.59 0.88 1.49
CA LEU A 129 -0.82 -0.56 1.41
C LEU A 129 -1.34 -1.14 2.72
N ALA A 130 -1.91 -2.33 2.65
CA ALA A 130 -2.20 -3.20 3.77
C ALA A 130 -1.60 -4.60 3.52
N ILE A 131 -0.98 -5.18 4.53
CA ILE A 131 -0.36 -6.51 4.46
C ILE A 131 -0.45 -7.21 5.82
N ASP A 132 -0.67 -8.53 5.80
CA ASP A 132 -0.55 -9.35 7.02
C ASP A 132 0.81 -9.12 7.68
N ARG A 133 0.78 -8.82 8.98
CA ARG A 133 1.99 -8.45 9.73
C ARG A 133 3.00 -9.59 9.70
N GLN A 134 2.57 -10.82 9.94
CA GLN A 134 3.47 -11.96 9.99
C GLN A 134 4.07 -12.23 8.60
N TRP A 135 3.26 -12.13 7.55
CA TRP A 135 3.70 -12.30 6.16
C TRP A 135 4.76 -11.26 5.76
N PHE A 136 4.56 -10.00 6.15
CA PHE A 136 5.55 -8.95 5.91
C PHE A 136 6.92 -9.30 6.50
N PHE A 137 6.99 -9.88 7.70
CA PHE A 137 8.27 -10.32 8.29
C PHE A 137 8.78 -11.65 7.72
N GLU A 138 7.91 -12.56 7.30
CA GLU A 138 8.30 -13.79 6.58
C GLU A 138 8.98 -13.47 5.23
N LEU A 139 8.55 -12.39 4.55
CA LEU A 139 9.22 -11.84 3.37
C LEU A 139 10.55 -11.14 3.68
N GLY A 140 10.92 -11.00 4.96
CA GLY A 140 12.10 -10.29 5.41
C GLY A 140 11.92 -8.77 5.48
N ALA A 141 10.68 -8.27 5.59
CA ALA A 141 10.34 -6.84 5.49
C ALA A 141 10.91 -6.20 4.20
N TYR A 142 11.15 -4.89 4.22
CA TYR A 142 11.94 -4.24 3.17
C TYR A 142 13.43 -4.57 3.31
N ASP A 143 14.13 -4.69 2.19
CA ASP A 143 15.58 -4.89 2.18
C ASP A 143 16.32 -3.73 2.90
N PRO A 144 17.09 -4.00 3.97
CA PRO A 144 17.85 -2.99 4.70
C PRO A 144 18.98 -2.35 3.87
N GLY A 145 19.34 -2.93 2.72
CA GLY A 145 20.28 -2.35 1.77
C GLY A 145 19.71 -1.13 1.03
N ILE A 146 18.39 -1.01 0.92
CA ILE A 146 17.73 0.11 0.24
C ILE A 146 17.66 1.30 1.18
N ARG A 147 18.35 2.38 0.82
CA ARG A 147 18.49 3.56 1.66
C ARG A 147 17.53 4.67 1.25
N VAL A 148 17.03 5.39 2.25
CA VAL A 148 16.21 6.60 2.10
C VAL A 148 14.86 6.38 1.42
N TRP A 149 14.82 6.22 0.09
CA TRP A 149 13.61 6.10 -0.71
C TRP A 149 13.95 5.57 -2.11
N GLY A 150 13.04 4.81 -2.70
CA GLY A 150 13.11 4.35 -4.08
C GLY A 150 13.31 2.85 -4.18
N ALA A 151 12.61 2.25 -5.14
CA ALA A 151 12.60 0.83 -5.46
C ALA A 151 11.96 -0.11 -4.41
N GLU A 152 11.60 0.39 -3.22
CA GLU A 152 10.98 -0.43 -2.18
C GLU A 152 9.64 -1.04 -2.62
N GLN A 153 8.90 -0.31 -3.46
CA GLN A 153 7.64 -0.77 -4.03
C GLN A 153 7.83 -1.94 -5.01
N TYR A 154 8.91 -1.92 -5.81
CA TYR A 154 9.20 -3.01 -6.73
C TYR A 154 9.73 -4.22 -5.97
N GLU A 155 10.65 -3.99 -5.04
CA GLU A 155 11.26 -5.03 -4.23
C GLU A 155 10.19 -5.83 -3.46
N LEU A 156 9.27 -5.14 -2.79
CA LEU A 156 8.16 -5.79 -2.09
C LEU A 156 7.19 -6.47 -3.07
N SER A 157 6.83 -5.83 -4.19
CA SER A 157 5.95 -6.44 -5.20
C SER A 157 6.53 -7.74 -5.76
N PHE A 158 7.83 -7.74 -6.05
CA PHE A 158 8.54 -8.89 -6.60
C PHE A 158 8.65 -10.01 -5.57
N LYS A 159 8.98 -9.69 -4.32
CA LYS A 159 8.93 -10.65 -3.21
C LYS A 159 7.55 -11.28 -3.09
N VAL A 160 6.48 -10.48 -3.05
CA VAL A 160 5.12 -10.98 -2.92
C VAL A 160 4.78 -11.94 -4.07
N TRP A 161 4.96 -11.51 -5.33
CA TRP A 161 4.63 -12.35 -6.49
C TRP A 161 5.48 -13.62 -6.58
N GLN A 162 6.80 -13.50 -6.42
CA GLN A 162 7.73 -14.61 -6.61
C GLN A 162 7.77 -15.58 -5.41
N CYS A 163 7.25 -15.17 -4.25
CA CYS A 163 7.12 -16.03 -3.06
C CYS A 163 5.69 -16.54 -2.83
N GLY A 164 4.85 -16.48 -3.87
CA GLY A 164 3.53 -17.13 -3.89
C GLY A 164 2.39 -16.34 -3.21
N GLY A 165 2.56 -15.02 -3.07
CA GLY A 165 1.50 -14.08 -2.73
C GLY A 165 0.89 -13.38 -3.95
N THR A 166 0.03 -12.41 -3.70
CA THR A 166 -0.63 -11.61 -4.75
C THR A 166 -0.57 -10.12 -4.40
N VAL A 167 -0.40 -9.26 -5.40
CA VAL A 167 -0.55 -7.80 -5.24
C VAL A 167 -1.90 -7.40 -5.81
N GLU A 168 -2.79 -6.89 -4.97
CA GLU A 168 -4.22 -6.74 -5.28
C GLU A 168 -4.67 -5.29 -5.03
N TRP A 169 -5.11 -4.61 -6.08
CA TRP A 169 -5.70 -3.29 -5.96
C TRP A 169 -7.19 -3.44 -5.71
N ALA A 170 -7.72 -2.75 -4.70
CA ALA A 170 -9.10 -2.86 -4.25
C ALA A 170 -9.88 -1.59 -4.59
N PRO A 171 -10.72 -1.57 -5.66
CA PRO A 171 -11.48 -0.39 -6.11
C PRO A 171 -12.36 0.29 -5.06
N CYS A 172 -12.82 -0.47 -4.06
CA CYS A 172 -13.68 0.05 -3.01
C CYS A 172 -12.92 0.68 -1.84
N SER A 173 -11.58 0.70 -1.88
CA SER A 173 -10.71 1.33 -0.91
C SER A 173 -9.89 2.45 -1.52
#